data_AF-A0A961DEU5-F1
#
_entry.id   AF-A0A961DEU5-F1
#
_cell.length_a   1.000
_cell.length_b   1.000
_cell.length_c   1.000
_cell.angle_alpha   90.00
_cell.angle_beta   90.00
_cell.angle_gamma   90.00
#
_symmetry.space_group_name_H-M   'P 1'
#
loop_
_entity.id
_entity.type
_entity.pdbx_description
1 polymer ?
#
loop_
_entity_poly.entity_id
_entity_poly.type
_entity_poly.pdbx_seq_one_letter_code
_entity_poly.pdbx_strand_id
1 'polypeptide(L)' 'MSSEQRKAFPFSEFEPKWQGEWEASKAYRTPNPGDADFDASKPKYFVLDMFPYPSGNGLHVGHPEGYTATDIIGRFKK' A
#
# COMPACT_ATOMS: atom_id res chain seq x y z
N MET A 1 25.13 -11.62 34.15
CA MET A 1 23.99 -10.78 33.74
C MET A 1 23.66 -11.16 32.31
N SER A 2 22.64 -12.00 32.12
CA SER A 2 22.21 -12.44 30.79
C SER A 2 21.57 -11.26 30.08
N SER A 3 22.09 -10.86 28.92
CA SER A 3 21.41 -9.89 28.08
C SER A 3 20.24 -10.61 27.42
N GLU A 4 19.02 -10.22 27.76
CA GLU A 4 17.87 -10.62 26.98
C GLU A 4 18.02 -9.98 25.59
N GLN A 5 18.47 -10.78 24.62
CA GLN A 5 18.42 -10.41 23.21
C GLN A 5 16.95 -10.15 22.85
N ARG A 6 16.63 -8.90 22.48
CA ARG A 6 15.31 -8.56 21.96
C ARG A 6 15.01 -9.46 20.77
N LYS A 7 13.93 -10.23 20.86
CA LYS A 7 13.46 -11.09 19.76
C LYS A 7 13.11 -10.19 18.56
N ALA A 8 13.61 -10.54 17.38
CA ALA A 8 13.28 -9.82 16.16
C ALA A 8 11.78 -9.89 15.87
N PHE A 9 11.23 -8.80 15.33
CA PHE A 9 9.83 -8.75 14.93
C PHE A 9 9.57 -9.70 13.73
N PRO A 10 8.49 -10.48 13.71
CA PRO A 10 8.25 -11.48 12.67
C PRO A 10 7.63 -10.87 11.40
N PHE A 11 8.40 -10.07 10.66
CA PHE A 11 7.92 -9.40 9.44
C PHE A 11 7.36 -10.37 8.40
N SER A 12 7.97 -11.55 8.25
CA SER A 12 7.55 -12.60 7.30
C SER A 12 6.16 -13.19 7.60
N GLU A 13 5.65 -13.05 8.83
CA GLU A 13 4.30 -13.48 9.20
C GLU A 13 3.34 -12.30 9.24
N PHE A 14 3.82 -11.14 9.72
CA PHE A 14 3.00 -9.96 9.92
C PHE A 14 2.58 -9.31 8.59
N GLU A 15 3.49 -9.16 7.63
CA GLU A 15 3.21 -8.47 6.37
C GLU A 15 2.20 -9.23 5.48
N PRO A 16 2.34 -10.55 5.24
CA PRO A 16 1.38 -11.28 4.41
C PRO A 16 -0.02 -11.32 5.03
N LYS A 17 -0.12 -11.36 6.37
CA LYS A 17 -1.41 -11.27 7.06
C LYS A 17 -2.16 -10.00 6.66
N TRP A 18 -1.52 -8.83 6.76
CA TRP A 18 -2.18 -7.57 6.45
C TRP A 18 -2.44 -7.37 4.96
N GLN A 19 -1.56 -7.87 4.08
CA GLN A 19 -1.82 -7.90 2.64
C GLN A 19 -3.11 -8.68 2.33
N GLY A 20 -3.30 -9.84 2.95
CA GLY A 20 -4.52 -10.64 2.81
C GLY A 20 -5.77 -9.95 3.36
N GLU A 21 -5.68 -9.33 4.54
CA GLU A 21 -6.80 -8.55 5.11
C GLU A 21 -7.20 -7.36 4.21
N TRP A 22 -6.23 -6.65 3.64
CA TRP A 22 -6.49 -5.53 2.73
C TRP A 22 -7.15 -5.99 1.42
N GLU A 23 -6.75 -7.14 0.89
CA GLU A 23 -7.36 -7.71 -0.31
C GLU A 23 -8.79 -8.19 -0.02
N ALA A 24 -9.00 -8.94 1.06
CA ALA A 24 -10.31 -9.47 1.46
C ALA A 24 -11.33 -8.35 1.73
N SER A 25 -10.89 -7.28 2.40
CA SER A 25 -11.73 -6.11 2.70
C SER A 25 -11.84 -5.11 1.54
N LYS A 26 -11.12 -5.34 0.42
CA LYS A 26 -10.97 -4.40 -0.69
C LYS A 26 -10.54 -3.01 -0.21
N ALA A 27 -9.62 -2.96 0.76
CA ALA A 27 -9.26 -1.76 1.48
C ALA A 27 -8.95 -0.58 0.55
N TYR A 28 -8.26 -0.78 -0.58
CA TYR A 28 -7.86 0.29 -1.49
C TYR A 28 -8.77 0.48 -2.72
N ARG A 29 -9.99 -0.05 -2.69
CA ARG A 29 -10.99 0.20 -3.74
C ARG A 29 -11.41 1.66 -3.73
N THR A 30 -11.49 2.27 -4.91
CA THR A 30 -12.06 3.60 -5.12
C THR A 30 -13.53 3.48 -5.60
N PRO A 31 -14.53 3.95 -4.83
CA PRO A 31 -15.92 3.98 -5.26
C PRO A 31 -16.15 4.94 -6.44
N ASN A 32 -17.05 4.57 -7.34
CA ASN A 32 -17.45 5.35 -8.52
C ASN A 32 -18.96 5.65 -8.49
N PRO A 33 -19.43 6.65 -9.27
CA PRO A 33 -20.86 6.92 -9.40
C PRO A 33 -21.65 5.65 -9.76
N GLY A 34 -22.68 5.35 -8.97
CA GLY A 34 -23.49 4.13 -9.09
C GLY A 34 -23.12 3.02 -8.10
N ASP A 35 -21.98 3.11 -7.44
CA ASP A 35 -21.65 2.21 -6.33
C ASP A 35 -22.43 2.58 -5.05
N ALA A 36 -22.76 1.56 -4.24
CA ALA A 36 -23.50 1.74 -3.00
C ALA A 36 -22.74 2.57 -1.95
N ASP A 37 -21.40 2.57 -2.01
CA ASP A 37 -20.48 3.26 -1.10
C ASP A 37 -19.93 4.58 -1.68
N PHE A 38 -20.49 5.06 -2.81
CA PHE A 38 -20.05 6.32 -3.42
C PHE A 38 -20.67 7.55 -2.74
N ASP A 39 -19.80 8.49 -2.37
CA ASP A 39 -20.17 9.77 -1.77
C ASP A 39 -19.59 10.93 -2.60
N ALA A 40 -20.47 11.64 -3.32
CA ALA A 40 -20.09 12.77 -4.19
C ALA A 40 -19.58 14.00 -3.43
N SER A 41 -19.80 14.07 -2.10
CA SER A 41 -19.36 15.20 -1.27
C SER A 41 -17.87 15.10 -0.87
N LYS A 42 -17.28 13.91 -0.95
CA LYS A 42 -15.87 13.70 -0.58
C LYS A 42 -14.93 14.36 -1.60
N PRO A 43 -13.86 15.05 -1.13
CA PRO A 43 -12.87 15.63 -2.02
C PRO A 43 -12.13 14.52 -2.77
N LYS A 44 -11.96 14.71 -4.09
CA LYS A 44 -11.24 13.76 -4.94
C LYS A 44 -9.74 14.06 -4.90
N TYR A 45 -8.93 13.01 -4.92
CA TYR A 45 -7.48 13.11 -5.05
C TYR A 45 -6.96 12.01 -5.96
N PHE A 46 -6.14 12.36 -6.94
CA PHE A 46 -5.48 11.40 -7.82
C PHE A 46 -3.98 11.53 -7.66
N VAL A 47 -3.36 10.52 -7.03
CA VAL A 47 -1.92 10.34 -6.95
C VAL A 47 -1.51 9.28 -7.96
N LEU A 48 -0.44 9.52 -8.72
CA LEU A 48 -0.06 8.68 -9.84
C LEU A 48 1.44 8.40 -9.83
N ASP A 49 1.78 7.12 -9.96
CA ASP A 49 3.12 6.67 -10.28
C ASP A 49 3.33 6.52 -11.78
N MET A 50 4.55 6.79 -12.25
CA MET A 50 4.96 6.38 -13.58
C MET A 50 5.07 4.85 -13.58
N PHE A 51 4.18 4.19 -14.31
CA PHE A 51 4.17 2.73 -14.40
C PHE A 51 5.48 2.21 -15.01
N PRO A 52 6.05 1.11 -14.47
CA PRO A 52 7.34 0.62 -14.91
C PRO A 52 7.25 -0.17 -16.22
N TYR A 53 8.35 -0.19 -16.97
CA TYR A 53 8.50 -1.09 -18.13
C TYR A 53 8.92 -2.50 -17.68
N PRO A 54 8.37 -3.57 -18.28
CA PRO A 54 8.74 -4.95 -17.95
C PRO A 54 10.02 -5.39 -18.68
N SER A 55 11.13 -4.67 -18.49
CA SER A 55 12.38 -4.85 -19.25
C SER A 55 13.49 -5.58 -18.49
N GLY A 56 13.16 -6.24 -17.38
CA GLY A 56 14.09 -7.04 -16.57
C GLY A 56 13.36 -8.10 -15.74
N ASN A 57 14.09 -8.78 -14.85
CA ASN A 57 13.52 -9.86 -14.01
C ASN A 57 12.61 -9.35 -12.88
N GLY A 58 12.57 -8.04 -12.65
CA GLY A 58 11.77 -7.42 -11.59
C GLY A 58 12.20 -6.00 -11.30
N LEU A 59 11.61 -5.42 -10.25
CA LEU A 59 11.95 -4.08 -9.76
C LEU A 59 13.23 -4.12 -8.92
N HIS A 60 14.12 -3.15 -9.12
CA HIS A 60 15.20 -2.82 -8.18
C HIS A 60 14.73 -1.82 -7.10
N VAL A 61 15.53 -1.65 -6.05
CA VAL A 61 15.23 -0.80 -4.87
C VAL A 61 14.96 0.68 -5.18
N GLY A 62 15.39 1.20 -6.33
CA GLY A 62 15.02 2.55 -6.78
C GLY A 62 13.56 2.72 -7.24
N HIS A 63 12.88 1.69 -7.76
CA HIS A 63 11.48 1.82 -8.17
C HIS A 63 10.53 2.17 -7.01
N PRO A 64 10.61 1.50 -5.84
CA PRO A 64 9.71 1.82 -4.74
C PRO A 64 9.98 3.18 -4.07
N GLU A 65 11.05 3.91 -4.42
CA GLU A 65 11.29 5.25 -3.87
C GLU A 65 10.12 6.19 -4.19
N GLY A 66 9.81 6.34 -5.48
CA GLY A 66 8.66 7.11 -5.93
C GLY A 66 7.34 6.52 -5.46
N TYR A 67 7.20 5.20 -5.53
CA TYR A 67 5.94 4.50 -5.21
C TYR A 67 5.61 4.58 -3.71
N THR A 68 6.63 4.62 -2.85
CA THR A 68 6.41 4.81 -1.40
C THR A 68 6.00 6.24 -1.11
N ALA A 69 6.59 7.23 -1.79
CA ALA A 69 6.21 8.63 -1.62
C ALA A 69 4.74 8.87 -2.01
N THR A 70 4.31 8.33 -3.14
CA THR A 70 2.92 8.42 -3.60
C THR A 70 1.97 7.57 -2.75
N ASP A 71 2.36 6.38 -2.29
CA ASP A 71 1.56 5.56 -1.36
C ASP A 71 1.32 6.27 -0.01
N ILE A 72 2.33 6.95 0.55
CA ILE A 72 2.16 7.77 1.76
C ILE A 72 1.10 8.84 1.55
N ILE A 73 1.16 9.58 0.43
CA ILE A 73 0.17 10.61 0.11
C ILE A 73 -1.20 10.00 -0.14
N GLY A 74 -1.28 8.87 -0.86
CA GLY A 74 -2.53 8.14 -1.11
C GLY A 74 -3.22 7.70 0.18
N ARG A 75 -2.46 7.16 1.13
CA ARG A 75 -2.96 6.78 2.46
C ARG A 75 -3.40 7.97 3.30
N PHE A 76 -2.64 9.07 3.24
CA PHE A 76 -2.97 10.28 4.00
C PHE A 76 -4.23 10.98 3.48
N LYS A 77 -4.52 10.89 2.18
CA LYS A 77 -5.68 11.53 1.53
C LYS A 77 -6.97 10.73 1.58
N LYS A 78 -6.88 9.43 1.89
CA LYS A 78 -8.01 8.52 1.97
C LYS A 78 -8.75 8.64 3.31
#